data_AF-A0A6L8IMI1-F1
#
_entry.id   AF-A0A6L8IMI1-F1
#
_cell.length_a   1.000
_cell.length_b   1.000
_cell.length_c   1.000
_cell.angle_alpha   90.00
_cell.angle_beta   90.00
_cell.angle_gamma   90.00
#
_symmetry.space_group_name_H-M   'P 1'
#
loop_
_entity.id
_entity.type
_entity.pdbx_description
1 polymer ?
#
loop_
_entity_poly.entity_id
_entity_poly.type
_entity_poly.pdbx_seq_one_letter_code
_entity_poly.pdbx_strand_id
1 'polypeptide(L)'
;MTVPRYKLIDRENGGYYHVGSRCVRRAWLCGRDPLSGRDFSHRRRWIEDRLLALAELFTVKVYSYVVMSNHYHIGLHYCPQKKLEWDDEEVARRWLTLYPPMQTEHIDAQIAALAANSERIAELRERLGDLSWYMRCLNEPIARRANQEDDCTGRFWDGRFASNGLPDERALRACMAYQDLNPIRAGMANRVDAPEHTSLQRRLEEAADDPERLDQPISPLCLDTVRELVVTGGPSVLDVSLRDYRDQVEWTAGVQQVEVANERAPPTLGDPKSWLVLVASSRRRIRRPTTTPRWTVALA
;
A
#
# COMPACT_ATOMS: atom_id res chain seq x y z
N MET A 1 -10.46 22.57 6.57
CA MET A 1 -10.70 21.76 7.79
C MET A 1 -10.07 20.39 7.59
N THR A 2 -9.33 19.90 8.59
CA THR A 2 -8.81 18.51 8.59
C THR A 2 -9.95 17.54 8.85
N VAL A 3 -10.19 16.60 7.93
CA VAL A 3 -11.23 15.57 8.07
C VAL A 3 -10.70 14.45 8.99
N PRO A 4 -11.46 14.00 10.01
CA PRO A 4 -11.02 12.92 10.88
C PRO A 4 -10.99 11.57 10.13
N ARG A 5 -10.03 10.70 10.44
CA ARG A 5 -9.74 9.48 9.67
C ARG A 5 -10.91 8.50 9.57
N TYR A 6 -11.75 8.41 10.60
CA TYR A 6 -12.95 7.56 10.54
C TYR A 6 -13.94 7.99 9.44
N LYS A 7 -13.81 9.21 8.90
CA LYS A 7 -14.56 9.68 7.72
C LYS A 7 -13.82 9.49 6.40
N LEU A 8 -12.52 9.15 6.45
CA LEU A 8 -11.67 8.95 5.28
C LEU A 8 -11.41 7.46 4.99
N ILE A 9 -11.55 6.60 6.01
CA ILE A 9 -11.33 5.17 5.95
C ILE A 9 -12.59 4.50 6.44
N ASP A 10 -13.23 3.71 5.57
CA ASP A 10 -14.32 2.83 5.94
C ASP A 10 -13.76 1.65 6.73
N ARG A 11 -14.05 1.63 8.04
CA ARG A 11 -13.57 0.62 8.98
C ARG A 11 -14.38 -0.66 8.95
N GLU A 12 -15.55 -0.65 8.33
CA GLU A 12 -16.47 -1.78 8.28
C GLU A 12 -16.32 -2.52 6.94
N ASN A 13 -16.36 -1.80 5.83
CA ASN A 13 -16.33 -2.42 4.50
C ASN A 13 -14.93 -2.41 3.87
N GLY A 14 -14.06 -1.50 4.31
CA GLY A 14 -12.70 -1.39 3.75
C GLY A 14 -12.68 -0.74 2.37
N GLY A 15 -11.93 -1.34 1.43
CA GLY A 15 -11.77 -0.87 0.06
C GLY A 15 -10.34 -0.48 -0.31
N TYR A 16 -10.17 0.12 -1.49
CA TYR A 16 -8.86 0.53 -1.99
C TYR A 16 -8.44 1.89 -1.44
N TYR A 17 -7.17 2.02 -1.05
CA TYR A 17 -6.63 3.25 -0.49
C TYR A 17 -5.23 3.54 -1.01
N HIS A 18 -4.96 4.83 -1.20
CA HIS A 18 -3.62 5.39 -1.28
C HIS A 18 -3.28 6.00 0.07
N VAL A 19 -2.25 5.45 0.73
CA VAL A 19 -1.75 5.97 2.01
C VAL A 19 -0.28 6.36 1.90
N GLY A 20 0.17 7.28 2.75
CA GLY A 20 1.58 7.67 2.76
C GLY A 20 1.95 8.54 3.96
N SER A 21 3.24 8.59 4.26
CA SER A 21 3.79 9.46 5.31
C SER A 21 4.98 10.23 4.77
N ARG A 22 5.13 11.47 5.23
CA ARG A 22 6.22 12.38 4.86
C ARG A 22 7.00 12.79 6.08
N CYS A 23 8.32 12.94 5.98
CA CYS A 23 9.14 13.44 7.07
C CYS A 23 9.00 14.95 7.26
N VAL A 24 9.19 15.41 8.50
CA VAL A 24 9.29 16.84 8.84
C VAL A 24 10.75 17.28 9.04
N ARG A 25 10.94 18.57 9.32
CA ARG A 25 12.23 19.19 9.66
C ARG A 25 13.29 19.14 8.56
N ARG A 26 12.88 18.96 7.30
CA ARG A 26 13.81 18.67 6.20
C ARG A 26 14.67 17.43 6.47
N ALA A 27 14.24 16.53 7.36
CA ALA A 27 14.91 15.25 7.55
C ALA A 27 14.85 14.47 6.23
N TRP A 28 16.00 13.97 5.80
CA TRP A 28 16.08 13.02 4.70
C TRP A 28 15.66 11.67 5.25
N LEU A 29 14.52 11.18 4.75
CA LEU A 29 14.05 9.84 5.04
C LEU A 29 15.07 8.82 4.53
N CYS A 30 15.52 9.02 3.30
CA CYS A 30 16.42 8.15 2.57
C CYS A 30 17.24 8.97 1.56
N GLY A 31 18.40 8.48 1.13
CA GLY A 31 19.25 9.17 0.16
C GLY A 31 20.28 10.09 0.80
N ARG A 32 21.10 10.74 -0.04
CA ARG A 32 22.12 11.68 0.39
C ARG A 32 21.51 13.03 0.76
N ASP A 33 21.68 13.44 2.01
CA ASP A 33 21.31 14.77 2.47
C ASP A 33 22.26 15.81 1.84
N PRO A 34 21.78 16.76 1.03
CA PRO A 34 22.61 17.78 0.39
C PRO A 34 23.29 18.72 1.37
N LEU A 35 22.77 18.86 2.60
CA LEU A 35 23.34 19.78 3.60
C LEU A 35 24.45 19.12 4.40
N SER A 36 24.18 17.97 5.03
CA SER A 36 25.19 17.27 5.84
C SER A 36 26.11 16.35 5.04
N GLY A 37 25.75 16.00 3.80
CA GLY A 37 26.47 15.03 2.97
C GLY A 37 26.31 13.57 3.42
N ARG A 38 25.58 13.30 4.51
CA ARG A 38 25.31 11.95 5.02
C ARG A 38 24.39 11.20 4.05
N ASP A 39 24.64 9.90 3.89
CA ASP A 39 23.81 9.03 3.08
C ASP A 39 22.91 8.16 3.98
N PHE A 40 21.61 8.25 3.75
CA PHE A 40 20.58 7.50 4.45
C PHE A 40 19.88 6.47 3.54
N SER A 41 20.46 6.14 2.39
CA SER A 41 19.84 5.24 1.40
C SER A 41 19.47 3.87 1.97
N HIS A 42 20.24 3.36 2.95
CA HIS A 42 19.96 2.11 3.64
C HIS A 42 18.59 2.07 4.33
N ARG A 43 18.03 3.23 4.69
CA ARG A 43 16.70 3.32 5.32
C ARG A 43 15.59 2.87 4.39
N ARG A 44 15.76 2.92 3.05
CA ARG A 44 14.72 2.46 2.11
C ARG A 44 14.34 1.01 2.33
N ARG A 45 15.35 0.14 2.46
CA ARG A 45 15.18 -1.28 2.77
C ARG A 45 14.48 -1.49 4.11
N TRP A 46 14.80 -0.71 5.14
CA TRP A 46 14.10 -0.82 6.43
C TRP A 46 12.60 -0.56 6.32
N ILE A 47 12.21 0.39 5.47
CA ILE A 47 10.81 0.76 5.25
C ILE A 47 10.12 -0.32 4.43
N GLU A 48 10.75 -0.78 3.36
CA GLU A 48 10.25 -1.84 2.49
C GLU A 48 10.06 -3.17 3.23
N ASP A 49 11.11 -3.68 3.89
CA ASP A 49 11.04 -4.94 4.61
C ASP A 49 9.93 -4.89 5.68
N ARG A 50 9.80 -3.74 6.35
CA ARG A 50 8.79 -3.56 7.39
C ARG A 50 7.38 -3.43 6.85
N LEU A 51 7.15 -2.68 5.77
CA LEU A 51 5.81 -2.51 5.21
C LEU A 51 5.26 -3.85 4.70
N LEU A 52 6.12 -4.65 4.08
CA LEU A 52 5.74 -5.96 3.55
C LEU A 52 5.51 -6.99 4.66
N ALA A 53 6.40 -7.05 5.64
CA ALA A 53 6.19 -7.92 6.82
C ALA A 53 4.91 -7.57 7.59
N LEU A 54 4.53 -6.28 7.64
CA LEU A 54 3.26 -5.89 8.26
C LEU A 54 2.04 -6.26 7.41
N ALA A 55 2.17 -6.35 6.09
CA ALA A 55 1.07 -6.74 5.21
C ALA A 55 0.62 -8.19 5.46
N GLU A 56 1.55 -9.07 5.85
CA GLU A 56 1.25 -10.47 6.22
C GLU A 56 0.54 -10.59 7.59
N LEU A 57 0.73 -9.60 8.46
CA LEU A 57 0.19 -9.60 9.82
C LEU A 57 -1.13 -8.83 9.97
N PHE A 58 -1.42 -7.91 9.05
CA PHE A 58 -2.60 -7.05 9.12
C PHE A 58 -3.62 -7.43 8.05
N THR A 59 -4.84 -6.90 8.17
CA THR A 59 -5.89 -7.10 7.17
C THR A 59 -5.74 -6.17 5.95
N VAL A 60 -4.55 -6.07 5.38
CA VAL A 60 -4.24 -5.24 4.22
C VAL A 60 -3.54 -6.06 3.15
N LYS A 61 -3.85 -5.78 1.88
CA LYS A 61 -3.19 -6.35 0.70
C LYS A 61 -2.48 -5.22 -0.03
N VAL A 62 -1.16 -5.21 0.00
CA VAL A 62 -0.35 -4.14 -0.62
C VAL A 62 -0.16 -4.45 -2.10
N TYR A 63 -0.60 -3.56 -3.00
CA TYR A 63 -0.43 -3.72 -4.44
C TYR A 63 0.78 -2.97 -4.97
N SER A 64 1.05 -1.79 -4.41
CA SER A 64 2.19 -0.97 -4.78
C SER A 64 2.76 -0.19 -3.61
N TYR A 65 4.03 0.17 -3.73
CA TYR A 65 4.69 1.13 -2.85
C TYR A 65 5.80 1.86 -3.58
N VAL A 66 6.20 3.02 -3.04
CA VAL A 66 7.40 3.74 -3.45
C VAL A 66 8.03 4.42 -2.24
N VAL A 67 9.35 4.27 -2.08
CA VAL A 67 10.11 4.95 -1.02
C VAL A 67 10.97 6.07 -1.60
N MET A 68 10.49 7.30 -1.45
CA MET A 68 11.17 8.51 -1.89
C MET A 68 12.11 9.03 -0.80
N SER A 69 12.91 10.04 -1.14
CA SER A 69 13.93 10.58 -0.23
C SER A 69 13.40 11.26 1.03
N ASN A 70 12.13 11.70 1.06
CA ASN A 70 11.53 12.37 2.21
C ASN A 70 10.11 11.90 2.54
N HIS A 71 9.57 10.91 1.83
CA HIS A 71 8.24 10.35 2.05
C HIS A 71 8.14 8.97 1.40
N TYR A 72 7.09 8.23 1.73
CA TYR A 72 6.72 7.00 1.03
C TYR A 72 5.22 6.98 0.75
N HIS A 73 4.82 6.21 -0.26
CA HIS A 73 3.42 5.96 -0.61
C HIS A 73 3.16 4.46 -0.75
N ILE A 74 1.93 4.04 -0.46
CA ILE A 74 1.45 2.67 -0.54
C ILE A 74 0.07 2.68 -1.20
N GLY A 75 -0.11 1.88 -2.25
CA GLY A 75 -1.42 1.52 -2.81
C GLY A 75 -1.84 0.15 -2.27
N LEU A 76 -2.97 0.08 -1.58
CA LEU A 76 -3.42 -1.14 -0.90
C LEU A 76 -4.92 -1.35 -0.99
N HIS A 77 -5.35 -2.59 -0.76
CA HIS A 77 -6.72 -2.96 -0.46
C HIS A 77 -6.82 -3.29 1.05
N TYR A 78 -7.67 -2.58 1.75
CA TYR A 78 -7.95 -2.77 3.18
C TYR A 78 -9.20 -3.65 3.35
N CYS A 79 -9.07 -4.76 4.09
CA CYS A 79 -10.12 -5.78 4.24
C CYS A 79 -10.43 -6.03 5.73
N PRO A 80 -11.03 -5.07 6.46
CA PRO A 80 -11.18 -5.14 7.92
C PRO A 80 -11.88 -6.40 8.42
N GLN A 81 -12.81 -6.96 7.64
CA GLN A 81 -13.57 -8.16 8.01
C GLN A 81 -12.71 -9.43 8.05
N LYS A 82 -11.55 -9.45 7.37
CA LYS A 82 -10.62 -10.59 7.39
C LYS A 82 -10.14 -10.93 8.80
N LYS A 83 -10.13 -9.96 9.72
CA LYS A 83 -9.78 -10.20 11.14
C LYS A 83 -10.74 -11.15 11.84
N LEU A 84 -11.96 -11.34 11.33
CA LEU A 84 -12.97 -12.23 11.91
C LEU A 84 -12.74 -13.69 11.53
N GLU A 85 -11.91 -13.96 10.51
CA GLU A 85 -11.59 -15.31 10.05
C GLU A 85 -10.53 -16.00 10.93
N TRP A 86 -9.82 -15.24 11.75
CA TRP A 86 -8.75 -15.77 12.61
C TRP A 86 -9.31 -16.37 13.89
N ASP A 87 -8.74 -17.46 14.38
CA ASP A 87 -8.96 -17.87 15.77
C ASP A 87 -8.11 -17.02 16.73
N ASP A 88 -8.33 -17.21 18.04
CA ASP A 88 -7.65 -16.42 19.07
C ASP A 88 -6.15 -16.73 19.17
N GLU A 89 -5.74 -17.97 18.87
CA GLU A 89 -4.32 -18.34 18.81
C GLU A 89 -3.62 -17.66 17.66
N GLU A 90 -4.28 -17.53 16.53
CA GLU A 90 -3.76 -16.91 15.33
C GLU A 90 -3.68 -15.37 15.48
N VAL A 91 -4.63 -14.75 16.19
CA VAL A 91 -4.49 -13.34 16.63
C VAL A 91 -3.28 -13.18 17.55
N ALA A 92 -3.10 -14.07 18.53
CA ALA A 92 -1.97 -14.07 19.43
C ALA A 92 -0.64 -14.24 18.68
N ARG A 93 -0.56 -15.19 17.75
CA ARG A 93 0.62 -15.46 16.91
C ARG A 93 1.02 -14.23 16.12
N ARG A 94 0.07 -13.61 15.39
CA ARG A 94 0.33 -12.37 14.64
C ARG A 94 0.85 -11.24 15.54
N TRP A 95 0.25 -11.08 16.72
CA TRP A 95 0.66 -10.05 17.66
C TRP A 95 2.06 -10.29 18.24
N LEU A 96 2.39 -11.53 18.58
CA LEU A 96 3.71 -11.89 19.10
C LEU A 96 4.78 -11.86 18.01
N THR A 97 4.45 -12.10 16.74
CA THR A 97 5.37 -11.80 15.62
C THR A 97 5.69 -10.31 15.54
N LEU A 98 4.70 -9.45 15.81
CA LEU A 98 4.88 -8.00 15.79
C LEU A 98 5.67 -7.47 16.99
N TYR A 99 5.42 -8.05 18.17
CA TYR A 99 6.03 -7.70 19.44
C TYR A 99 6.58 -8.97 20.11
N PRO A 100 7.75 -9.46 19.66
CA PRO A 100 8.29 -10.70 20.15
C PRO A 100 8.65 -10.60 21.64
N PRO A 101 8.39 -11.66 22.42
CA PRO A 101 8.81 -11.74 23.81
C PRO A 101 10.33 -11.78 23.93
N MET A 102 10.86 -11.47 25.12
CA MET A 102 12.30 -11.61 25.39
C MET A 102 12.80 -13.05 25.29
N GLN A 103 11.95 -14.02 25.67
CA GLN A 103 12.26 -15.46 25.62
C GLN A 103 11.38 -16.10 24.55
N THR A 104 11.99 -16.54 23.46
CA THR A 104 11.28 -17.14 22.32
C THR A 104 11.17 -18.65 22.43
N GLU A 105 11.89 -19.29 23.37
CA GLU A 105 11.89 -20.75 23.54
C GLU A 105 10.52 -21.31 23.94
N HIS A 106 9.66 -20.47 24.54
CA HIS A 106 8.31 -20.85 25.00
C HIS A 106 7.20 -20.15 24.21
N ILE A 107 7.42 -19.87 22.92
CA ILE A 107 6.48 -19.09 22.12
C ILE A 107 5.07 -19.73 22.08
N ASP A 108 4.96 -21.05 21.99
CA ASP A 108 3.67 -21.75 21.95
C ASP A 108 2.88 -21.58 23.26
N ALA A 109 3.56 -21.69 24.40
CA ALA A 109 2.94 -21.46 25.70
C ALA A 109 2.48 -20.00 25.86
N GLN A 110 3.22 -19.05 25.30
CA GLN A 110 2.86 -17.64 25.33
C GLN A 110 1.71 -17.30 24.38
N ILE A 111 1.64 -17.95 23.21
CA ILE A 111 0.49 -17.87 22.30
C ILE A 111 -0.75 -18.37 23.04
N ALA A 112 -0.70 -19.57 23.63
CA ALA A 112 -1.82 -20.14 24.37
C ALA A 112 -2.26 -19.27 25.56
N ALA A 113 -1.30 -18.73 26.32
CA ALA A 113 -1.59 -17.85 27.45
C ALA A 113 -2.25 -16.53 27.01
N LEU A 114 -1.80 -15.95 25.90
CA LEU A 114 -2.39 -14.74 25.33
C LEU A 114 -3.79 -15.03 24.76
N ALA A 115 -3.95 -16.14 24.05
CA ALA A 115 -5.22 -16.60 23.48
C ALA A 115 -6.29 -16.85 24.56
N ALA A 116 -5.89 -17.33 25.74
CA ALA A 116 -6.79 -17.55 26.88
C ALA A 116 -7.32 -16.24 27.50
N ASN A 117 -6.74 -15.08 27.19
CA ASN A 117 -7.20 -13.78 27.68
C ASN A 117 -8.16 -13.14 26.66
N SER A 118 -9.45 -13.42 26.78
CA SER A 118 -10.49 -12.99 25.84
C SER A 118 -10.59 -11.48 25.65
N GLU A 119 -10.51 -10.69 26.74
CA GLU A 119 -10.55 -9.23 26.66
C GLU A 119 -9.36 -8.70 25.85
N ARG A 120 -8.17 -9.22 26.13
CA ARG A 120 -6.96 -8.80 25.43
C ARG A 120 -7.01 -9.20 23.96
N ILE A 121 -7.41 -10.43 23.64
CA ILE A 121 -7.49 -10.89 22.25
C ILE A 121 -8.48 -10.09 21.42
N ALA A 122 -9.66 -9.78 21.99
CA ALA A 122 -10.64 -8.93 21.31
C ALA A 122 -10.03 -7.57 20.93
N GLU A 123 -9.28 -6.95 21.85
CA GLU A 123 -8.56 -5.71 21.56
C GLU A 123 -7.50 -5.89 20.46
N LEU A 124 -6.68 -6.93 20.55
CA LEU A 124 -5.60 -7.19 19.59
C LEU A 124 -6.13 -7.47 18.18
N ARG A 125 -7.24 -8.19 18.07
CA ARG A 125 -7.96 -8.46 16.83
C ARG A 125 -8.42 -7.16 16.17
N GLU A 126 -8.99 -6.24 16.94
CA GLU A 126 -9.36 -4.91 16.44
C GLU A 126 -8.15 -4.10 15.96
N ARG A 127 -7.02 -4.20 16.67
CA ARG A 127 -5.78 -3.50 16.29
C ARG A 127 -5.19 -4.05 14.99
N LEU A 128 -5.06 -5.37 14.85
CA LEU A 128 -4.54 -6.01 13.64
C LEU A 128 -5.46 -5.82 12.42
N GLY A 129 -6.74 -5.54 12.68
CA GLY A 129 -7.73 -5.21 11.68
C GLY A 129 -7.89 -3.73 11.34
N ASP A 130 -7.09 -2.81 11.91
CA ASP A 130 -7.23 -1.35 11.70
C ASP A 130 -6.05 -0.77 10.91
N LEU A 131 -6.38 -0.07 9.81
CA LEU A 131 -5.39 0.55 8.92
C LEU A 131 -4.53 1.63 9.61
N SER A 132 -5.06 2.35 10.61
CA SER A 132 -4.25 3.30 11.38
C SER A 132 -3.26 2.60 12.30
N TRP A 133 -3.57 1.40 12.79
CA TRP A 133 -2.62 0.56 13.53
C TRP A 133 -1.53 0.00 12.62
N TYR A 134 -1.87 -0.46 11.41
CA TYR A 134 -0.87 -0.80 10.39
C TYR A 134 0.11 0.36 10.17
N MET A 135 -0.42 1.56 9.89
CA MET A 135 0.41 2.76 9.67
C MET A 135 1.20 3.19 10.91
N ARG A 136 0.68 2.94 12.12
CA ARG A 136 1.40 3.21 13.38
C ARG A 136 2.58 2.26 13.55
N CYS A 137 2.36 0.97 13.33
CA CYS A 137 3.38 -0.08 13.47
C CYS A 137 4.46 0.00 12.38
N LEU A 138 4.13 0.61 11.24
CA LEU A 138 5.10 0.99 10.22
C LEU A 138 5.92 2.21 10.67
N ASN A 139 5.24 3.31 10.99
CA ASN A 139 5.89 4.61 11.21
C ASN A 139 6.71 4.71 12.50
N GLU A 140 6.21 4.18 13.62
CA GLU A 140 6.86 4.40 14.93
C GLU A 140 8.27 3.82 15.00
N PRO A 141 8.54 2.56 14.61
CA PRO A 141 9.90 2.00 14.68
C PRO A 141 10.87 2.73 13.75
N ILE A 142 10.41 3.16 12.56
CA ILE A 142 11.23 3.95 11.63
C ILE A 142 11.59 5.29 12.25
N ALA A 143 10.61 6.01 12.83
CA ALA A 143 10.84 7.29 13.47
C ALA A 143 11.82 7.18 14.63
N ARG A 144 11.65 6.15 15.49
CA ARG A 144 12.52 5.92 16.64
C ARG A 144 13.95 5.64 16.19
N ARG A 145 14.14 4.74 15.23
CA ARG A 145 15.46 4.35 14.70
C ARG A 145 16.15 5.51 13.97
N ALA A 146 15.42 6.24 13.13
CA ALA A 146 15.96 7.38 12.40
C ALA A 146 16.36 8.52 13.35
N ASN A 147 15.50 8.87 14.32
CA ASN A 147 15.84 9.88 15.33
C ASN A 147 17.06 9.50 16.18
N GLN A 148 17.21 8.21 16.51
CA GLN A 148 18.39 7.72 17.23
C GLN A 148 19.67 7.84 16.38
N GLU A 149 19.61 7.46 15.10
CA GLU A 149 20.74 7.60 14.16
C GLU A 149 21.08 9.06 13.82
N ASP A 150 20.08 9.94 13.89
CA ASP A 150 20.22 11.37 13.64
C ASP A 150 20.62 12.16 14.91
N ASP A 151 20.76 11.49 16.05
CA ASP A 151 20.97 12.09 17.38
C ASP A 151 20.00 13.26 17.65
N CYS A 152 18.72 13.02 17.36
CA CYS A 152 17.71 14.07 17.36
C CYS A 152 16.47 13.67 18.16
N THR A 153 15.96 14.61 18.96
CA THR A 153 14.66 14.46 19.64
C THR A 153 13.51 15.05 18.83
N GLY A 154 12.29 14.58 19.09
CA GLY A 154 11.06 15.18 18.57
C GLY A 154 10.44 14.44 17.38
N ARG A 155 9.54 15.12 16.68
CA ARG A 155 8.68 14.51 15.65
C ARG A 155 9.46 14.23 14.36
N PHE A 156 9.40 12.99 13.87
CA PHE A 156 10.01 12.58 12.61
C PHE A 156 9.04 12.66 11.41
N TRP A 157 7.82 12.14 11.57
CA TRP A 157 6.77 12.15 10.54
C TRP A 157 5.88 13.38 10.65
N ASP A 158 5.41 13.89 9.52
CA ASP A 158 4.39 14.92 9.46
C ASP A 158 3.08 14.41 10.00
N GLY A 159 2.41 15.27 10.77
CA GLY A 159 1.00 15.18 11.08
C GLY A 159 0.46 13.76 11.28
N ARG A 160 -0.65 13.53 10.59
CA ARG A 160 -1.26 12.24 10.40
C ARG A 160 -0.77 11.72 9.05
N PHE A 161 -0.65 10.40 8.90
CA PHE A 161 -0.47 9.82 7.57
C PHE A 161 -1.61 10.26 6.64
N ALA A 162 -1.30 10.45 5.36
CA ALA A 162 -2.26 10.77 4.31
C ALA A 162 -3.04 9.51 3.94
N SER A 163 -4.34 9.65 3.66
CA SER A 163 -5.21 8.54 3.26
C SER A 163 -6.25 9.04 2.28
N ASN A 164 -6.27 8.47 1.08
CA ASN A 164 -7.26 8.75 0.04
C ASN A 164 -7.93 7.44 -0.39
N GLY A 165 -9.26 7.38 -0.30
CA GLY A 165 -10.02 6.26 -0.83
C GLY A 165 -9.98 6.25 -2.36
N LEU A 166 -9.73 5.08 -2.94
CA LEU A 166 -9.72 4.84 -4.37
C LEU A 166 -11.02 4.10 -4.74
N PRO A 167 -11.79 4.58 -5.73
CA PRO A 167 -13.13 4.07 -6.00
C PRO A 167 -13.17 2.64 -6.56
N ASP A 168 -12.13 2.20 -7.26
CA ASP A 168 -12.08 0.91 -7.95
C ASP A 168 -10.65 0.49 -8.29
N GLU A 169 -10.50 -0.69 -8.90
CA GLU A 169 -9.23 -1.24 -9.37
C GLU A 169 -8.55 -0.40 -10.45
N ARG A 170 -9.30 0.36 -11.25
CA ARG A 170 -8.72 1.25 -12.26
C ARG A 170 -8.01 2.42 -11.59
N ALA A 171 -8.63 2.99 -10.56
CA ALA A 171 -8.02 4.02 -9.73
C ALA A 171 -6.81 3.49 -8.95
N LEU A 172 -6.87 2.24 -8.46
CA LEU A 172 -5.70 1.57 -7.89
C LEU A 172 -4.57 1.45 -8.91
N ARG A 173 -4.80 0.90 -10.11
CA ARG A 173 -3.77 0.79 -11.17
C ARG A 173 -3.14 2.13 -11.55
N ALA A 174 -3.96 3.18 -11.67
CA ALA A 174 -3.46 4.53 -11.93
C ALA A 174 -2.58 5.04 -10.77
N CYS A 175 -2.97 4.75 -9.52
CA CYS A 175 -2.17 5.07 -8.34
C CYS A 175 -0.82 4.32 -8.34
N MET A 176 -0.82 3.03 -8.68
CA MET A 176 0.39 2.22 -8.79
C MET A 176 1.34 2.81 -9.83
N ALA A 177 0.86 3.05 -11.05
CA ALA A 177 1.67 3.65 -12.11
C ALA A 177 2.21 5.05 -11.71
N TYR A 178 1.41 5.85 -11.00
CA TYR A 178 1.87 7.13 -10.47
C TYR A 178 3.04 6.96 -9.48
N GLN A 179 2.95 5.96 -8.59
CA GLN A 179 3.99 5.67 -7.60
C GLN A 179 5.28 5.20 -8.26
N ASP A 180 5.22 4.26 -9.20
CA ASP A 180 6.40 3.71 -9.89
C ASP A 180 7.07 4.76 -10.80
N LEU A 181 6.33 5.78 -11.28
CA LEU A 181 6.89 6.91 -12.04
C LEU A 181 7.48 8.03 -11.17
N ASN A 182 7.22 8.06 -9.86
CA ASN A 182 7.67 9.15 -9.00
C ASN A 182 9.20 9.30 -8.95
N PRO A 183 10.01 8.22 -8.87
CA PRO A 183 11.47 8.33 -8.94
C PRO A 183 11.96 8.96 -10.24
N ILE A 184 11.35 8.63 -11.38
CA ILE A 184 11.71 9.20 -12.69
C ILE A 184 11.38 10.70 -12.72
N ARG A 185 10.19 11.08 -12.27
CA ARG A 185 9.76 12.49 -12.20
C ARG A 185 10.60 13.32 -11.27
N ALA A 186 11.13 12.71 -10.21
CA ALA A 186 12.04 13.36 -9.27
C ALA A 186 13.49 13.42 -9.77
N GLY A 187 13.79 12.89 -10.97
CA GLY A 187 15.14 12.81 -11.52
C GLY A 187 16.05 11.81 -10.79
N MET A 188 15.48 10.89 -10.01
CA MET A 188 16.23 9.86 -9.27
C MET A 188 16.57 8.64 -10.14
N ALA A 189 15.82 8.42 -11.22
CA ALA A 189 16.03 7.34 -12.19
C ALA A 189 15.69 7.82 -13.60
N ASN A 190 16.25 7.18 -14.62
CA ASN A 190 16.05 7.51 -16.03
C ASN A 190 15.27 6.45 -16.82
N ARG A 191 15.00 5.30 -16.19
CA ARG A 191 14.19 4.20 -16.74
C ARG A 191 13.20 3.71 -15.70
N VAL A 192 12.15 3.03 -16.12
CA VAL A 192 11.08 2.51 -15.25
C VAL A 192 11.53 1.28 -14.47
N ASP A 193 12.48 0.51 -15.01
CA ASP A 193 13.07 -0.68 -14.42
C ASP A 193 14.31 -0.40 -13.57
N ALA A 194 14.78 0.86 -13.53
CA ALA A 194 15.96 1.27 -12.78
C ALA A 194 15.73 1.77 -11.33
N PRO A 195 14.57 2.30 -10.90
CA PRO A 195 14.46 2.91 -9.60
C PRO A 195 14.37 1.87 -8.50
N GLU A 196 15.36 1.94 -7.59
CA GLU A 196 15.43 1.11 -6.39
C GLU A 196 14.24 1.39 -5.44
N HIS A 197 13.65 0.33 -4.88
CA HIS A 197 12.58 0.35 -3.87
C HIS A 197 11.21 0.84 -4.37
N THR A 198 10.82 0.38 -5.57
CA THR A 198 9.44 0.49 -6.09
C THR A 198 8.80 -0.88 -6.24
N SER A 199 7.48 -0.94 -6.20
CA SER A 199 6.75 -2.19 -6.41
C SER A 199 6.94 -2.79 -7.81
N LEU A 200 7.05 -1.96 -8.85
CA LEU A 200 7.31 -2.47 -10.20
C LEU A 200 8.69 -3.09 -10.31
N GLN A 201 9.73 -2.43 -9.79
CA GLN A 201 11.08 -2.98 -9.79
C GLN A 201 11.13 -4.35 -9.09
N ARG A 202 10.57 -4.46 -7.88
CA ARG A 202 10.52 -5.72 -7.15
C ARG A 202 9.86 -6.84 -7.94
N ARG A 203 8.72 -6.56 -8.59
CA ARG A 203 8.02 -7.54 -9.44
C ARG A 203 8.86 -7.98 -10.63
N LEU A 204 9.64 -7.06 -11.23
CA LEU A 204 10.53 -7.38 -12.33
C LEU A 204 11.76 -8.19 -11.88
N GLU A 205 12.29 -7.94 -10.68
CA GLU A 205 13.34 -8.76 -10.07
C GLU A 205 12.83 -10.18 -9.81
N GLU A 206 11.65 -10.33 -9.20
CA GLU A 206 11.01 -11.63 -9.01
C GLU A 206 10.73 -12.35 -10.34
N ALA A 207 10.37 -11.61 -11.39
CA ALA A 207 10.15 -12.15 -12.73
C ALA A 207 11.45 -12.46 -13.50
N ALA A 208 12.60 -11.94 -13.06
CA ALA A 208 13.89 -12.33 -13.61
C ALA A 208 14.28 -13.74 -13.16
N ASP A 209 13.92 -14.10 -11.92
CA ASP A 209 14.10 -15.45 -11.38
C ASP A 209 13.00 -16.43 -11.85
N ASP A 210 11.79 -15.92 -12.13
CA ASP A 210 10.62 -16.69 -12.57
C ASP A 210 9.89 -15.97 -13.74
N PRO A 211 10.32 -16.17 -15.00
CA PRO A 211 9.80 -15.45 -16.16
C PRO A 211 8.30 -15.63 -16.42
N GLU A 212 7.68 -16.71 -15.93
CA GLU A 212 6.22 -16.91 -16.07
C GLU A 212 5.42 -15.81 -15.37
N ARG A 213 5.99 -15.16 -14.36
CA ARG A 213 5.36 -14.04 -13.65
C ARG A 213 5.08 -12.82 -14.53
N LEU A 214 5.79 -12.66 -15.66
CA LEU A 214 5.52 -11.55 -16.58
C LEU A 214 4.12 -11.63 -17.18
N ASP A 215 3.64 -12.84 -17.47
CA ASP A 215 2.35 -13.07 -18.13
C ASP A 215 1.22 -13.34 -17.12
N GLN A 216 1.53 -13.35 -15.82
CA GLN A 216 0.56 -13.50 -14.74
C GLN A 216 -0.14 -12.18 -14.40
N PRO A 217 -1.43 -12.23 -14.02
CA PRO A 217 -2.15 -11.08 -13.46
C PRO A 217 -1.45 -10.51 -12.23
N ILE A 218 -1.50 -9.18 -12.07
CA ILE A 218 -0.91 -8.54 -10.89
C ILE A 218 -1.68 -8.90 -9.61
N SER A 219 -1.03 -9.61 -8.70
CA SER A 219 -1.50 -9.90 -7.34
C SER A 219 -0.92 -8.93 -6.30
N PRO A 220 -1.50 -8.80 -5.10
CA PRO A 220 -0.84 -8.18 -3.96
C PRO A 220 0.55 -8.75 -3.73
N LEU A 221 1.47 -7.89 -3.30
CA LEU A 221 2.79 -8.26 -2.81
C LEU A 221 2.64 -9.10 -1.54
N CYS A 222 3.54 -10.07 -1.36
CA CYS A 222 3.52 -11.02 -0.23
C CYS A 222 2.24 -11.87 -0.13
N LEU A 223 1.48 -12.01 -1.23
CA LEU A 223 0.44 -13.03 -1.29
C LEU A 223 1.12 -14.41 -1.35
N ASP A 224 0.98 -15.19 -0.28
CA ASP A 224 1.41 -16.59 -0.26
C ASP A 224 0.53 -17.36 -1.26
N THR A 225 1.01 -17.50 -2.50
CA THR A 225 0.29 -18.09 -3.64
C THR A 225 -0.12 -19.55 -3.42
N VAL A 226 0.38 -20.19 -2.36
CA VAL A 226 0.09 -21.58 -2.00
C VAL A 226 -1.22 -21.73 -1.20
N ARG A 227 -1.74 -20.69 -0.52
CA ARG A 227 -2.91 -20.84 0.40
C ARG A 227 -4.20 -20.12 -0.01
N GLU A 228 -4.14 -18.98 -0.71
CA GLU A 228 -5.34 -18.12 -0.89
C GLU A 228 -6.08 -18.24 -2.23
N LEU A 229 -5.56 -18.99 -3.21
CA LEU A 229 -6.22 -19.13 -4.52
C LEU A 229 -7.49 -20.01 -4.51
N VAL A 230 -7.75 -20.79 -3.45
CA VAL A 230 -8.77 -21.85 -3.48
C VAL A 230 -9.96 -21.63 -2.53
N VAL A 231 -9.89 -20.74 -1.53
CA VAL A 231 -10.83 -20.85 -0.37
C VAL A 231 -11.81 -19.67 -0.17
N THR A 232 -11.54 -18.43 -0.60
CA THR A 232 -12.31 -17.28 -0.05
C THR A 232 -12.83 -16.25 -1.05
N GLY A 233 -13.36 -16.67 -2.21
CA GLY A 233 -14.27 -15.88 -3.05
C GLY A 233 -14.03 -14.35 -3.13
N GLY A 234 -12.86 -13.90 -3.58
CA GLY A 234 -12.61 -12.46 -3.81
C GLY A 234 -11.58 -12.21 -4.91
N PRO A 235 -11.72 -11.14 -5.72
CA PRO A 235 -10.75 -10.82 -6.76
C PRO A 235 -9.49 -10.28 -6.07
N SER A 236 -8.43 -11.08 -6.00
CA SER A 236 -7.13 -10.67 -5.45
C SER A 236 -6.08 -10.49 -6.54
N VAL A 237 -6.51 -10.35 -7.79
CA VAL A 237 -5.64 -10.07 -8.92
C VAL A 237 -6.26 -8.95 -9.73
N LEU A 238 -5.42 -8.03 -10.18
CA LEU A 238 -5.83 -7.02 -11.14
C LEU A 238 -5.84 -7.69 -12.51
N ASP A 239 -6.90 -7.45 -13.27
CA ASP A 239 -7.05 -7.93 -14.64
C ASP A 239 -6.11 -7.15 -15.59
N VAL A 240 -4.81 -7.39 -15.44
CA VAL A 240 -3.68 -6.88 -16.23
C VAL A 240 -2.46 -7.75 -15.89
N SER A 241 -1.73 -8.21 -16.92
CA SER A 241 -0.47 -8.93 -16.69
C SER A 241 0.62 -7.98 -16.19
N LEU A 242 1.67 -8.51 -15.56
CA LEU A 242 2.83 -7.70 -15.19
C LEU A 242 3.49 -7.07 -16.44
N ARG A 243 3.55 -7.79 -17.56
CA ARG A 243 4.07 -7.31 -18.84
C ARG A 243 3.26 -6.11 -19.35
N ASP A 244 1.93 -6.26 -19.47
CA ASP A 244 1.06 -5.19 -19.97
C ASP A 244 1.11 -3.96 -19.04
N TYR A 245 1.19 -4.20 -17.73
CA TYR A 245 1.34 -3.12 -16.76
C TYR A 245 2.67 -2.39 -16.91
N ARG A 246 3.79 -3.11 -17.06
CA ARG A 246 5.11 -2.52 -17.33
C ARG A 246 5.04 -1.67 -18.60
N ASP A 247 4.51 -2.19 -19.69
CA ASP A 247 4.38 -1.48 -20.96
C ASP A 247 3.52 -0.22 -20.81
N GLN A 248 2.45 -0.28 -20.02
CA GLN A 248 1.62 0.88 -19.68
C GLN A 248 2.43 1.96 -18.92
N VAL A 249 3.25 1.57 -17.94
CA VAL A 249 4.06 2.51 -17.16
C VAL A 249 5.15 3.12 -18.05
N GLU A 250 5.84 2.32 -18.86
CA GLU A 250 6.85 2.79 -19.83
C GLU A 250 6.27 3.75 -20.87
N TRP A 251 5.11 3.41 -21.45
CA TRP A 251 4.40 4.30 -22.37
C TRP A 251 4.05 5.63 -21.69
N THR A 252 3.57 5.59 -20.44
CA THR A 252 3.24 6.80 -19.67
C THR A 252 4.49 7.63 -19.39
N ALA A 253 5.63 7.00 -19.09
CA ALA A 253 6.91 7.69 -18.92
C ALA A 253 7.36 8.39 -20.21
N GLY A 254 7.23 7.72 -21.35
CA GLY A 254 7.58 8.27 -22.68
C GLY A 254 6.72 9.47 -23.06
N VAL A 255 5.40 9.42 -22.81
CA VAL A 255 4.52 10.59 -23.01
C VAL A 255 4.91 11.75 -22.10
N GLN A 256 5.31 11.49 -20.85
CA GLN A 256 5.79 12.55 -19.96
C GLN A 256 7.14 13.15 -20.37
N GLN A 257 7.96 12.43 -21.13
CA GLN A 257 9.18 12.98 -21.74
C GLN A 257 8.90 13.73 -23.05
N VAL A 258 7.73 13.52 -23.67
CA VAL A 258 7.32 14.07 -24.98
C VAL A 258 6.03 14.90 -24.84
N GLU A 259 6.07 16.02 -24.12
CA GLU A 259 5.11 17.14 -24.27
C GLU A 259 5.83 18.45 -23.91
N VAL A 260 5.92 19.55 -24.67
CA VAL A 260 5.31 20.07 -25.92
C VAL A 260 3.82 19.79 -26.10
N ALA A 261 3.05 20.88 -25.97
CA ALA A 261 1.59 20.95 -26.00
C ALA A 261 0.93 20.20 -27.17
N ASN A 262 -0.03 19.32 -26.84
CA ASN A 262 -0.97 18.79 -27.82
C ASN A 262 -2.41 18.91 -27.28
N GLU A 263 -3.21 19.74 -27.95
CA GLU A 263 -4.58 20.14 -27.55
C GLU A 263 -5.64 19.01 -27.67
N ARG A 264 -5.21 17.77 -27.92
CA ARG A 264 -6.07 16.57 -27.93
C ARG A 264 -5.63 15.48 -26.95
N ALA A 265 -4.70 15.77 -26.04
CA ALA A 265 -4.32 14.88 -24.96
C ALA A 265 -5.47 14.75 -23.91
N PRO A 266 -5.70 13.56 -23.31
CA PRO A 266 -6.42 13.50 -22.04
C PRO A 266 -5.66 14.38 -21.02
N PRO A 267 -6.37 15.14 -20.15
CA PRO A 267 -5.78 16.24 -19.42
C PRO A 267 -4.57 15.75 -18.62
N THR A 268 -3.43 16.35 -18.93
CA THR A 268 -2.18 16.19 -18.21
C THR A 268 -2.40 16.41 -16.72
N LEU A 269 -1.74 15.57 -15.90
CA LEU A 269 -1.73 15.64 -14.44
C LEU A 269 -0.93 16.88 -13.98
N GLY A 270 -1.43 18.08 -14.28
CA GLY A 270 -0.90 19.33 -13.74
C GLY A 270 -1.40 19.52 -12.31
N ASP A 271 -0.49 19.68 -11.35
CA ASP A 271 -0.71 19.75 -9.88
C ASP A 271 -0.93 18.37 -9.20
N PRO A 272 -0.09 17.97 -8.21
CA PRO A 272 -0.32 16.81 -7.35
C PRO A 272 -1.69 16.74 -6.65
N LYS A 273 -2.50 17.80 -6.67
CA LYS A 273 -3.90 17.78 -6.22
C LYS A 273 -4.93 17.50 -7.33
N SER A 274 -4.57 17.66 -8.60
CA SER A 274 -5.50 17.45 -9.72
C SER A 274 -5.74 15.99 -10.07
N TRP A 275 -4.83 15.08 -9.72
CA TRP A 275 -5.03 13.65 -9.99
C TRP A 275 -6.19 13.07 -9.16
N LEU A 276 -6.37 13.54 -7.92
CA LEU A 276 -7.56 13.22 -7.11
C LEU A 276 -8.85 13.76 -7.74
N VAL A 277 -8.78 14.91 -8.42
CA VAL A 277 -9.90 15.49 -9.18
C VAL A 277 -10.18 14.65 -10.44
N LEU A 278 -9.16 14.16 -11.13
CA LEU A 278 -9.31 13.26 -12.29
C LEU A 278 -9.94 11.92 -11.88
N VAL A 279 -9.51 11.32 -10.77
CA VAL A 279 -10.09 10.08 -10.21
C VAL A 279 -11.49 10.32 -9.62
N ALA A 280 -11.78 11.51 -9.09
CA ALA A 280 -13.11 11.86 -8.55
C ALA A 280 -14.12 12.36 -9.61
N SER A 281 -13.65 12.91 -10.74
CA SER A 281 -14.49 13.49 -11.81
C SER A 281 -15.12 12.47 -12.75
N SER A 282 -14.74 11.19 -12.64
CA SER A 282 -15.42 10.05 -13.28
C SER A 282 -16.89 9.90 -12.86
N ARG A 283 -17.36 10.68 -11.86
CA ARG A 283 -18.76 10.73 -11.40
C ARG A 283 -19.76 11.35 -12.39
N ARG A 284 -19.37 11.77 -13.60
CA ARG A 284 -20.31 12.27 -14.62
C ARG A 284 -20.07 11.67 -16.00
N ARG A 285 -20.34 10.38 -16.18
CA ARG A 285 -20.89 9.77 -17.42
C ARG A 285 -21.03 8.25 -17.25
N ILE A 286 -21.97 7.83 -16.41
CA ILE A 286 -22.68 6.57 -16.63
C ILE A 286 -24.16 6.95 -16.62
N ARG A 287 -24.74 7.08 -17.81
CA ARG A 287 -26.20 7.09 -17.95
C ARG A 287 -26.69 5.76 -17.37
N ARG A 288 -27.63 5.83 -16.42
CA ARG A 288 -28.40 4.67 -15.99
C ARG A 288 -28.94 3.95 -17.23
N PRO A 289 -28.81 2.62 -17.36
CA PRO A 289 -29.72 1.87 -18.20
C PRO A 289 -31.10 1.94 -17.52
N THR A 290 -31.99 2.76 -18.05
CA THR A 290 -33.42 2.70 -17.75
C THR A 290 -34.00 1.50 -18.49
N THR A 291 -33.95 0.31 -17.89
CA THR A 291 -34.87 -0.80 -18.17
C THR A 291 -34.73 -1.87 -17.10
N THR A 292 -35.74 -1.95 -16.22
CA THR A 292 -36.03 -3.13 -15.40
C THR A 292 -36.38 -4.33 -16.30
N PRO A 293 -35.72 -5.50 -16.18
CA PRO A 293 -36.29 -6.73 -16.68
C PRO A 293 -37.39 -7.20 -15.73
N ARG A 294 -38.63 -7.23 -16.23
CA ARG A 294 -39.75 -7.95 -15.60
C ARG A 294 -39.46 -9.45 -15.68
N TRP A 295 -39.41 -10.12 -14.54
CA TRP A 295 -39.61 -11.56 -14.49
C TRP A 295 -40.96 -11.84 -13.85
N THR A 296 -41.90 -12.24 -14.70
CA THR A 296 -43.19 -12.82 -14.32
C THR A 296 -42.95 -14.29 -14.03
N VAL A 297 -43.27 -14.76 -12.83
CA VAL A 297 -43.60 -16.17 -12.61
C VAL A 297 -44.92 -16.19 -11.86
N ALA A 298 -45.98 -16.49 -12.59
CA ALA A 298 -47.22 -16.97 -12.02
C ALA A 298 -47.02 -18.46 -11.70
N LEU A 299 -47.53 -18.92 -10.55
CA LEU A 299 -48.57 -19.95 -10.48
C LEU A 299 -48.83 -20.36 -9.02
N ALA A 300 -50.13 -20.46 -8.72
CA ALA A 300 -50.85 -21.00 -7.55
C ALA A 300 -50.77 -20.21 -6.23
#